data_AF-A0A7X3XZT8-F1
#
_entry.id   AF-A0A7X3XZT8-F1
#
_cell.length_a   1.000
_cell.length_b   1.000
_cell.length_c   1.000
_cell.angle_alpha   90.00
_cell.angle_beta   90.00
_cell.angle_gamma   90.00
#
_symmetry.space_group_name_H-M   'P 1'
#
loop_
_entity.id
_entity.type
_entity.pdbx_description
1 polymer ?
#
loop_
_entity_poly.entity_id
_entity_poly.type
_entity_poly.pdbx_seq_one_letter_code
_entity_poly.pdbx_strand_id
1 'polypeptide(L)'
;MSSPLEGFCNLVADVGIEKATTISTQLEGFLSILSKEAKINLDDEARQTIFLGVAFMSVTFANGVWSNLNSTSLRRDLLNTSIQTFTLKAATKISGSQEHHDVAFLAVSIDEQLRSYYKDYIERMKQVEESGKAADTNKAALFGLEWIQGKLDIPDSVMNRLVPVAVGLGAIEDLASEVQSVAAQVNRAANERGKRGFLSKLFRS
;
A
#
# COMPACT_ATOMS: atom_id res chain seq x y z
N MET A 1 -1.39 18.04 -17.80
CA MET A 1 -1.55 18.34 -16.37
C MET A 1 -2.29 17.17 -15.75
N SER A 2 -1.70 16.49 -14.77
CA SER A 2 -2.36 15.43 -14.02
C SER A 2 -3.54 15.99 -13.24
N SER A 3 -4.62 15.22 -13.12
CA SER A 3 -5.78 15.67 -12.36
C SER A 3 -5.43 15.82 -10.86
N PRO A 4 -6.11 16.67 -10.08
CA PRO A 4 -5.88 16.74 -8.64
C PRO A 4 -6.02 15.38 -7.93
N LEU A 5 -6.94 14.53 -8.41
CA LEU A 5 -7.12 13.16 -7.94
C LEU A 5 -5.85 12.31 -8.15
N GLU A 6 -5.33 12.35 -9.36
CA GLU A 6 -4.10 11.66 -9.75
C GLU A 6 -2.89 12.19 -8.98
N GLY A 7 -2.82 13.49 -8.72
CA GLY A 7 -1.80 14.10 -7.85
C GLY A 7 -1.79 13.49 -6.44
N PHE A 8 -2.95 13.34 -5.80
CA PHE A 8 -3.04 12.70 -4.48
C PHE A 8 -2.70 11.21 -4.52
N CYS A 9 -3.18 10.49 -5.53
CA CYS A 9 -2.87 9.07 -5.69
C CYS A 9 -1.38 8.84 -5.92
N ASN A 10 -0.72 9.73 -6.67
CA ASN A 10 0.73 9.72 -6.87
C ASN A 10 1.47 9.91 -5.55
N LEU A 11 1.06 10.85 -4.69
CA LEU A 11 1.69 11.04 -3.38
C LEU A 11 1.61 9.79 -2.50
N VAL A 12 0.46 9.12 -2.48
CA VAL A 12 0.30 7.84 -1.76
C VAL A 12 1.26 6.78 -2.32
N ALA A 13 1.31 6.65 -3.65
CA ALA A 13 2.18 5.68 -4.30
C ALA A 13 3.66 6.00 -4.07
N ASP A 14 4.06 7.26 -4.08
CA ASP A 14 5.45 7.70 -3.86
C ASP A 14 5.92 7.33 -2.45
N VAL A 15 5.13 7.66 -1.42
CA VAL A 15 5.42 7.25 -0.03
C VAL A 15 5.49 5.73 0.10
N GLY A 16 4.52 5.02 -0.49
CA GLY A 16 4.48 3.56 -0.46
C GLY A 16 5.73 2.92 -1.07
N ILE A 17 6.17 3.42 -2.23
CA ILE A 17 7.33 2.91 -2.95
C ILE A 17 8.64 3.25 -2.22
N GLU A 18 8.76 4.45 -1.67
CA GLU A 18 9.93 4.87 -0.91
C GLU A 18 10.13 3.96 0.30
N LYS A 19 9.12 3.83 1.16
CA LYS A 19 9.20 3.01 2.38
C LYS A 19 9.38 1.53 2.05
N ALA A 20 8.70 1.02 1.03
CA ALA A 20 8.90 -0.35 0.57
C ALA A 20 10.33 -0.62 0.11
N THR A 21 10.97 0.36 -0.55
CA THR A 21 12.38 0.26 -0.92
C THR A 21 13.25 0.17 0.32
N THR A 22 13.03 1.03 1.32
CA THR A 22 13.78 1.00 2.58
C THR A 22 13.62 -0.35 3.29
N ILE A 23 12.41 -0.88 3.41
CA ILE A 23 12.18 -2.15 4.08
C ILE A 23 12.80 -3.33 3.32
N SER A 24 12.68 -3.37 1.98
CA SER A 24 13.20 -4.48 1.18
C SER A 24 14.72 -4.46 0.97
N THR A 25 15.40 -3.34 1.24
CA THR A 25 16.83 -3.19 0.98
C THR A 25 17.68 -2.79 2.18
N GLN A 26 17.12 -2.06 3.16
CA GLN A 26 17.89 -1.38 4.21
C GLN A 26 17.49 -1.78 5.63
N LEU A 27 16.34 -2.44 5.84
CA LEU A 27 15.92 -2.84 7.18
C LEU A 27 16.68 -4.09 7.64
N GLU A 28 17.94 -3.91 8.05
CA GLU A 28 18.88 -4.99 8.36
C GLU A 28 18.32 -6.01 9.36
N GLY A 29 17.58 -5.59 10.38
CA GLY A 29 16.94 -6.50 11.34
C GLY A 29 15.94 -7.44 10.67
N PHE A 30 15.09 -6.90 9.78
CA PHE A 30 14.11 -7.66 9.02
C PHE A 30 14.79 -8.63 8.05
N LEU A 31 15.75 -8.14 7.26
CA LEU A 31 16.48 -8.94 6.28
C LEU A 31 17.38 -10.00 6.95
N SER A 32 17.97 -9.70 8.11
CA SER A 32 18.77 -10.64 8.88
C SER A 32 17.92 -11.80 9.41
N ILE A 33 16.71 -11.53 9.92
CA ILE A 33 15.81 -12.59 10.38
C ILE A 33 15.37 -13.47 9.20
N LEU A 34 15.00 -12.88 8.06
CA LEU A 34 14.62 -13.64 6.87
C LEU A 34 15.75 -14.55 6.38
N SER A 35 16.96 -14.02 6.25
CA SER A 35 18.11 -14.78 5.73
C SER A 35 18.61 -15.84 6.71
N LYS A 36 18.75 -15.52 7.99
CA LYS A 36 19.39 -16.42 8.97
C LYS A 36 18.43 -17.40 9.61
N GLU A 37 17.16 -17.01 9.79
CA GLU A 37 16.20 -17.80 10.57
C GLU A 37 15.16 -18.47 9.70
N ALA A 38 14.60 -17.76 8.71
CA ALA A 38 13.72 -18.37 7.71
C ALA A 38 14.50 -19.03 6.56
N LYS A 39 15.84 -18.86 6.51
CA LYS A 39 16.70 -19.40 5.44
C LYS A 39 16.29 -18.95 4.04
N ILE A 40 15.66 -17.78 3.94
CA ILE A 40 15.25 -17.20 2.66
C ILE A 40 16.49 -16.67 1.94
N ASN A 41 16.66 -17.08 0.68
CA ASN A 41 17.64 -16.45 -0.19
C ASN A 41 17.12 -15.05 -0.56
N LEU A 42 17.83 -14.00 -0.17
CA LEU A 42 17.42 -12.61 -0.45
C LEU A 42 17.87 -12.16 -1.85
N ASP A 43 17.51 -12.95 -2.85
CA ASP A 43 17.66 -12.61 -4.26
C ASP A 43 16.64 -11.54 -4.71
N ASP A 44 16.70 -11.18 -5.99
CA ASP A 44 15.87 -10.12 -6.56
C ASP A 44 14.38 -10.46 -6.47
N GLU A 45 13.99 -11.72 -6.64
CA GLU A 45 12.60 -12.17 -6.53
C GLU A 45 12.07 -12.02 -5.09
N ALA A 46 12.85 -12.46 -4.10
CA ALA A 46 12.49 -12.31 -2.70
C ALA A 46 12.36 -10.83 -2.31
N ARG A 47 13.30 -9.98 -2.75
CA ARG A 47 13.28 -8.53 -2.49
C ARG A 47 12.12 -7.83 -3.18
N GLN A 48 11.80 -8.22 -4.41
CA GLN A 48 10.62 -7.72 -5.13
C GLN A 48 9.34 -8.12 -4.42
N THR A 49 9.25 -9.34 -3.91
CA THR A 49 8.09 -9.80 -3.12
C THR A 49 7.92 -8.98 -1.85
N ILE A 50 8.98 -8.76 -1.07
CA ILE A 50 8.94 -7.90 0.13
C ILE A 50 8.52 -6.49 -0.25
N PHE A 51 9.12 -5.93 -1.30
CA PHE A 51 8.81 -4.61 -1.80
C PHE A 51 7.33 -4.50 -2.16
N LEU A 52 6.81 -5.41 -2.98
CA LEU A 52 5.41 -5.39 -3.42
C LEU A 52 4.46 -5.55 -2.24
N GLY A 53 4.72 -6.47 -1.31
CA GLY A 53 3.88 -6.68 -0.13
C GLY A 53 3.78 -5.42 0.74
N VAL A 54 4.89 -4.77 1.06
CA VAL A 54 4.92 -3.51 1.81
C VAL A 54 4.23 -2.40 1.03
N ALA A 55 4.53 -2.29 -0.25
CA ALA A 55 4.01 -1.24 -1.10
C ALA A 55 2.48 -1.39 -1.28
N PHE A 56 1.94 -2.61 -1.37
CA PHE A 56 0.50 -2.89 -1.38
C PHE A 56 -0.19 -2.46 -0.08
N MET A 57 0.48 -2.55 1.08
CA MET A 57 -0.08 -2.05 2.35
C MET A 57 -0.46 -0.56 2.25
N SER A 58 0.32 0.25 1.53
CA SER A 58 0.02 1.69 1.34
C SER A 58 -1.36 1.91 0.71
N VAL A 59 -1.73 1.09 -0.28
CA VAL A 59 -3.05 1.15 -0.92
C VAL A 59 -4.14 0.81 0.09
N THR A 60 -3.94 -0.21 0.92
CA THR A 60 -4.92 -0.58 1.96
C THR A 60 -5.05 0.47 3.07
N PHE A 61 -3.96 1.10 3.49
CA PHE A 61 -3.99 2.18 4.48
C PHE A 61 -4.74 3.40 3.96
N ALA A 62 -4.46 3.82 2.72
CA ALA A 62 -5.15 4.95 2.10
C ALA A 62 -6.66 4.68 1.94
N ASN A 63 -7.02 3.48 1.45
CA ASN A 63 -8.41 3.08 1.31
C ASN A 63 -9.14 2.96 2.65
N GLY A 64 -8.47 2.50 3.70
CA GLY A 64 -8.99 2.52 5.07
C GLY A 64 -9.42 3.92 5.49
N VAL A 65 -8.63 4.95 5.18
CA VAL A 65 -8.98 6.35 5.47
C VAL A 65 -10.13 6.85 4.59
N TRP A 66 -10.08 6.56 3.28
CA TRP A 66 -11.08 7.00 2.32
C TRP A 66 -12.43 6.29 2.47
N SER A 67 -12.49 5.18 3.20
CA SER A 67 -13.75 4.50 3.54
C SER A 67 -14.76 5.44 4.21
N ASN A 68 -14.27 6.45 4.95
CA ASN A 68 -15.03 7.50 5.63
C ASN A 68 -15.64 8.57 4.69
N LEU A 69 -15.34 8.53 3.39
CA LEU A 69 -15.96 9.43 2.42
C LEU A 69 -17.39 9.00 2.12
N ASN A 70 -18.33 9.94 2.19
CA ASN A 70 -19.73 9.69 1.84
C ASN A 70 -19.93 9.37 0.34
N SER A 71 -19.08 9.92 -0.53
CA SER A 71 -19.20 9.73 -1.98
C SER A 71 -18.62 8.40 -2.44
N THR A 72 -19.49 7.45 -2.78
CA THR A 72 -19.09 6.14 -3.32
C THR A 72 -18.37 6.25 -4.66
N SER A 73 -18.75 7.19 -5.54
CA SER A 73 -18.04 7.41 -6.81
C SER A 73 -16.61 7.87 -6.56
N LEU A 74 -16.42 8.85 -5.67
CA LEU A 74 -15.08 9.36 -5.33
C LEU A 74 -14.21 8.25 -4.69
N ARG A 75 -14.77 7.43 -3.80
CA ARG A 75 -14.04 6.28 -3.21
C ARG A 75 -13.56 5.31 -4.28
N ARG A 76 -14.43 4.97 -5.24
CA ARG A 76 -14.10 4.07 -6.35
C ARG A 76 -13.02 4.67 -7.26
N ASP A 77 -13.13 5.96 -7.56
CA ASP A 77 -12.18 6.65 -8.44
C ASP A 77 -10.80 6.73 -7.76
N LEU A 78 -10.75 7.06 -6.46
CA LEU A 78 -9.52 7.02 -5.65
C LEU A 78 -8.87 5.64 -5.67
N LEU A 79 -9.64 4.57 -5.41
CA LEU A 79 -9.11 3.21 -5.44
C LEU A 79 -8.53 2.85 -6.81
N ASN A 80 -9.30 3.06 -7.88
CA ASN A 80 -8.87 2.69 -9.23
C ASN A 80 -7.65 3.49 -9.68
N THR A 81 -7.62 4.80 -9.42
CA THR A 81 -6.48 5.65 -9.75
C THR A 81 -5.26 5.31 -8.90
N SER A 82 -5.44 4.99 -7.61
CA SER A 82 -4.34 4.51 -6.76
C SER A 82 -3.75 3.20 -7.26
N ILE A 83 -4.55 2.21 -7.63
CA ILE A 83 -4.06 0.95 -8.21
C ILE A 83 -3.24 1.25 -9.48
N GLN A 84 -3.78 2.05 -10.41
CA GLN A 84 -3.08 2.37 -11.66
C GLN A 84 -1.76 3.11 -11.44
N THR A 85 -1.77 4.17 -10.63
CA THR A 85 -0.57 5.00 -10.36
C THR A 85 0.48 4.19 -9.62
N PHE A 86 0.07 3.41 -8.63
CA PHE A 86 0.94 2.51 -7.89
C PHE A 86 1.59 1.48 -8.82
N THR A 87 0.79 0.75 -9.60
CA THR A 87 1.26 -0.32 -10.48
C THR A 87 2.32 0.19 -11.44
N LEU A 88 2.05 1.32 -12.10
CA LEU A 88 2.99 1.88 -13.07
C LEU A 88 4.31 2.29 -12.40
N LYS A 89 4.25 3.01 -11.27
CA LYS A 89 5.45 3.44 -10.55
C LYS A 89 6.25 2.28 -9.98
N ALA A 90 5.57 1.25 -9.46
CA ALA A 90 6.21 0.03 -8.98
C ALA A 90 6.89 -0.74 -10.12
N ALA A 91 6.23 -0.87 -11.27
CA ALA A 91 6.81 -1.49 -12.47
C ALA A 91 8.05 -0.73 -12.97
N THR A 92 7.97 0.60 -13.06
CA THR A 92 9.13 1.45 -13.43
C THR A 92 10.29 1.29 -12.45
N LYS A 93 10.00 1.22 -11.14
CA LYS A 93 11.00 1.02 -10.09
C LYS A 93 11.69 -0.33 -10.25
N ILE A 94 10.91 -1.40 -10.40
CA ILE A 94 11.42 -2.78 -10.41
C ILE A 94 12.15 -3.09 -11.72
N SER A 95 11.63 -2.65 -12.86
CA SER A 95 12.26 -2.97 -14.15
C SER A 95 13.66 -2.39 -14.26
N GLY A 96 13.90 -1.21 -13.67
CA GLY A 96 15.14 -0.44 -13.88
C GLY A 96 15.40 -0.05 -15.34
N SER A 97 14.48 -0.41 -16.25
CA SER A 97 14.57 -0.26 -17.70
C SER A 97 13.80 0.99 -18.12
N GLN A 98 14.37 1.73 -19.07
CA GLN A 98 13.67 2.83 -19.74
C GLN A 98 12.76 2.34 -20.87
N GLU A 99 12.80 1.05 -21.19
CA GLU A 99 12.01 0.49 -22.28
C GLU A 99 10.54 0.33 -21.87
N HIS A 100 9.66 1.01 -22.59
CA HIS A 100 8.24 1.08 -22.25
C HIS A 100 7.54 -0.29 -22.26
N HIS A 101 8.03 -1.25 -23.05
CA HIS A 101 7.40 -2.57 -23.15
C HIS A 101 7.66 -3.45 -21.92
N ASP A 102 8.88 -3.42 -21.37
CA ASP A 102 9.23 -4.13 -20.12
C ASP A 102 8.41 -3.61 -18.94
N VAL A 103 8.32 -2.28 -18.83
CA VAL A 103 7.51 -1.63 -17.80
C VAL A 103 6.05 -2.02 -17.94
N ALA A 104 5.51 -2.03 -19.18
CA ALA A 104 4.12 -2.40 -19.42
C ALA A 104 3.83 -3.86 -19.07
N PHE A 105 4.73 -4.79 -19.45
CA PHE A 105 4.57 -6.21 -19.12
C PHE A 105 4.57 -6.44 -17.61
N LEU A 106 5.52 -5.83 -16.90
CA LEU A 106 5.60 -5.94 -15.45
C LEU A 106 4.41 -5.27 -14.75
N ALA A 107 3.93 -4.14 -15.27
CA ALA A 107 2.75 -3.46 -14.75
C ALA A 107 1.50 -4.35 -14.81
N VAL A 108 1.32 -5.16 -15.86
CA VAL A 108 0.19 -6.10 -15.92
C VAL A 108 0.26 -7.12 -14.78
N SER A 109 1.43 -7.73 -14.56
CA SER A 109 1.62 -8.69 -13.45
C SER A 109 1.39 -8.05 -12.08
N ILE A 110 1.88 -6.83 -11.86
CA ILE A 110 1.69 -6.11 -10.59
C ILE A 110 0.22 -5.73 -10.38
N ASP A 111 -0.50 -5.29 -11.42
CA ASP A 111 -1.93 -4.97 -11.33
C ASP A 111 -2.75 -6.20 -10.93
N GLU A 112 -2.49 -7.35 -11.55
CA GLU A 112 -3.16 -8.62 -11.22
C GLU A 112 -2.91 -9.02 -9.77
N GLN A 113 -1.66 -8.94 -9.31
CA GLN A 113 -1.28 -9.24 -7.93
C GLN A 113 -1.93 -8.28 -6.93
N LEU A 114 -1.91 -6.97 -7.21
CA LEU A 114 -2.52 -5.95 -6.35
C LEU A 114 -4.03 -6.11 -6.27
N ARG A 115 -4.71 -6.41 -7.38
CA ARG A 115 -6.16 -6.67 -7.39
C ARG A 115 -6.52 -7.92 -6.60
N SER A 116 -5.75 -9.00 -6.75
CA SER A 116 -5.94 -10.21 -5.96
C SER A 116 -5.75 -9.92 -4.48
N TYR A 117 -4.61 -9.30 -4.12
CA TYR A 117 -4.30 -8.88 -2.76
C TYR A 117 -5.43 -8.05 -2.14
N TYR A 118 -5.91 -7.04 -2.86
CA TYR A 118 -6.94 -6.14 -2.35
C TYR A 118 -8.31 -6.83 -2.19
N LYS A 119 -8.65 -7.75 -3.09
CA LYS A 119 -9.86 -8.56 -2.98
C LYS A 119 -9.82 -9.44 -1.73
N ASP A 120 -8.71 -10.15 -1.53
CA ASP A 120 -8.50 -11.03 -0.38
C ASP A 120 -8.49 -10.23 0.93
N TYR A 121 -7.89 -9.03 0.93
CA TYR A 121 -7.94 -8.10 2.04
C TYR A 121 -9.39 -7.70 2.39
N ILE A 122 -10.21 -7.33 1.42
CA ILE A 122 -11.62 -6.96 1.66
C ILE A 122 -12.39 -8.15 2.26
N GLU A 123 -12.20 -9.34 1.73
CA GLU A 123 -12.87 -10.54 2.24
C GLU A 123 -12.46 -10.83 3.68
N ARG A 124 -11.17 -10.74 3.98
CA ARG A 124 -10.64 -10.87 5.34
C ARG A 124 -11.21 -9.83 6.28
N MET A 125 -11.30 -8.57 5.86
CA MET A 125 -11.84 -7.50 6.70
C MET A 125 -13.33 -7.69 7.00
N LYS A 126 -14.13 -8.18 6.03
CA LYS A 126 -15.54 -8.51 6.27
C LYS A 126 -15.70 -9.59 7.35
N GLN A 127 -14.93 -10.67 7.29
CA GLN A 127 -14.94 -11.71 8.31
C GLN A 127 -14.58 -11.17 9.70
N VAL A 128 -13.64 -10.22 9.75
CA VAL A 128 -13.22 -9.57 10.99
C VAL A 128 -14.32 -8.65 11.54
N GLU A 129 -15.00 -7.89 10.68
CA GLU A 129 -16.15 -7.07 11.06
C GLU A 129 -17.32 -7.92 11.57
N GLU A 130 -17.60 -9.05 10.93
CA GLU A 130 -18.60 -10.04 11.39
C GLU A 130 -18.27 -10.61 12.78
N SER A 131 -17.00 -10.64 13.15
CA SER A 131 -16.54 -11.02 14.51
C SER A 131 -16.65 -9.88 15.54
N GLY A 132 -17.23 -8.73 15.18
CA GLY A 132 -17.44 -7.58 16.05
C GLY A 132 -16.20 -6.71 16.25
N LYS A 133 -15.16 -6.88 15.43
CA LYS A 133 -13.91 -6.09 15.54
C LYS A 133 -13.78 -5.15 14.34
N ALA A 134 -13.62 -3.84 14.59
CA ALA A 134 -13.43 -2.85 13.53
C ALA A 134 -12.10 -3.04 12.79
N ALA A 135 -12.08 -2.90 11.46
CA ALA A 135 -10.83 -2.87 10.68
C ALA A 135 -9.95 -1.68 11.14
N ASP A 136 -8.66 -1.93 11.32
CA ASP A 136 -7.68 -0.92 11.74
C ASP A 136 -6.36 -1.08 10.96
N THR A 137 -5.46 -0.11 11.12
CA THR A 137 -4.13 -0.10 10.50
C THR A 137 -3.34 -1.37 10.78
N ASN A 138 -3.44 -1.90 12.01
CA ASN A 138 -2.70 -3.09 12.43
C ASN A 138 -3.14 -4.32 11.64
N LYS A 139 -4.45 -4.46 11.36
CA LYS A 139 -4.97 -5.56 10.54
C LYS A 139 -4.52 -5.47 9.08
N ALA A 140 -4.47 -4.28 8.51
CA ALA A 140 -3.94 -4.08 7.15
C ALA A 140 -2.44 -4.39 7.08
N ALA A 141 -1.67 -3.98 8.09
CA ALA A 141 -0.27 -4.33 8.22
C ALA A 141 -0.06 -5.85 8.35
N LEU A 142 -0.81 -6.50 9.25
CA LEU A 142 -0.75 -7.95 9.45
C LEU A 142 -1.10 -8.71 8.16
N PHE A 143 -2.15 -8.30 7.45
CA PHE A 143 -2.52 -8.93 6.18
C PHE A 143 -1.42 -8.82 5.13
N GLY A 144 -0.77 -7.66 5.01
CA GLY A 144 0.37 -7.49 4.10
C GLY A 144 1.57 -8.36 4.49
N LEU A 145 1.82 -8.53 5.79
CA LEU A 145 2.88 -9.38 6.30
C LEU A 145 2.57 -10.87 6.09
N GLU A 146 1.32 -11.30 6.27
CA GLU A 146 0.82 -12.64 5.95
C GLU A 146 0.95 -12.93 4.44
N TRP A 147 0.73 -11.92 3.59
CA TRP A 147 0.94 -12.07 2.15
C TRP A 147 2.41 -12.31 1.80
N ILE A 148 3.34 -11.53 2.39
CA ILE A 148 4.78 -11.75 2.23
C ILE A 148 5.15 -13.15 2.75
N GLN A 149 4.61 -13.52 3.91
CA GLN A 149 4.80 -14.82 4.53
C GLN A 149 4.44 -15.96 3.58
N GLY A 150 3.24 -15.92 2.99
CA GLY A 150 2.77 -16.95 2.07
C GLY A 150 3.55 -17.00 0.75
N LYS A 151 4.02 -15.85 0.24
CA LYS A 151 4.80 -15.79 -1.00
C LYS A 151 6.23 -16.29 -0.85
N LEU A 152 6.82 -16.10 0.33
CA LEU A 152 8.19 -16.51 0.62
C LEU A 152 8.29 -17.81 1.42
N ASP A 153 7.16 -18.47 1.69
CA ASP A 153 7.09 -19.68 2.53
C ASP A 153 7.78 -19.50 3.91
N ILE A 154 7.54 -18.34 4.54
CA ILE A 154 8.16 -18.01 5.83
C ILE A 154 7.42 -18.78 6.95
N PRO A 155 8.13 -19.55 7.79
CA PRO A 155 7.49 -20.25 8.90
C PRO A 155 6.84 -19.30 9.92
N ASP A 156 5.67 -19.68 10.46
CA ASP A 156 4.96 -18.90 11.48
C ASP A 156 5.85 -18.50 12.67
N SER A 157 6.74 -19.41 13.09
CA SER A 157 7.67 -19.18 14.20
C SER A 157 8.66 -18.06 13.93
N VAL A 158 9.05 -17.85 12.67
CA VAL A 158 9.90 -16.74 12.24
C VAL A 158 9.05 -15.48 12.04
N MET A 159 7.85 -15.62 11.48
CA MET A 159 6.92 -14.50 11.29
C MET A 159 6.59 -13.80 12.63
N ASN A 160 6.38 -14.57 13.70
CA ASN A 160 6.17 -14.05 15.04
C ASN A 160 7.35 -13.21 15.59
N ARG A 161 8.56 -13.40 15.06
CA ARG A 161 9.74 -12.58 15.38
C ARG A 161 9.93 -11.41 14.42
N LEU A 162 9.47 -11.54 13.17
CA LEU A 162 9.50 -10.48 12.16
C LEU A 162 8.49 -9.38 12.46
N VAL A 163 7.27 -9.71 12.88
CA VAL A 163 6.21 -8.72 13.14
C VAL A 163 6.68 -7.63 14.12
N PRO A 164 7.26 -7.95 15.31
CA PRO A 164 7.76 -6.93 16.22
C PRO A 164 8.91 -6.09 15.65
N VAL A 165 9.70 -6.60 14.72
CA VAL A 165 10.79 -5.83 14.10
C VAL A 165 10.23 -4.89 13.02
N ALA A 166 9.32 -5.38 12.18
CA ALA A 166 8.70 -4.57 11.13
C ALA A 166 7.78 -3.47 11.69
N VAL A 167 7.06 -3.79 12.77
CA VAL A 167 6.15 -2.86 13.46
C VAL A 167 6.89 -2.07 14.54
N GLY A 168 7.66 -2.72 15.41
CA GLY A 168 8.31 -2.10 16.57
C GLY A 168 9.57 -1.30 16.26
N LEU A 169 10.17 -1.42 15.06
CA LEU A 169 11.13 -0.42 14.56
C LEU A 169 10.44 0.80 13.93
N GLY A 170 9.11 0.88 14.01
CA GLY A 170 8.33 1.99 13.48
C GLY A 170 8.20 2.00 11.96
N ALA A 171 8.90 1.16 11.20
CA ALA A 171 8.93 1.28 9.73
C ALA A 171 7.54 1.12 9.07
N ILE A 172 6.73 0.15 9.51
CA ILE A 172 5.34 0.00 9.04
C ILE A 172 4.43 1.07 9.64
N GLU A 173 4.65 1.47 10.90
CA GLU A 173 3.86 2.52 11.55
C GLU A 173 4.07 3.89 10.88
N ASP A 174 5.31 4.21 10.52
CA ASP A 174 5.72 5.40 9.77
C ASP A 174 5.09 5.40 8.37
N LEU A 175 5.18 4.28 7.65
CA LEU A 175 4.50 4.11 6.38
C LEU A 175 2.99 4.38 6.52
N ALA A 176 2.34 3.77 7.50
CA ALA A 176 0.92 3.97 7.74
C ALA A 176 0.60 5.42 8.08
N SER A 177 1.35 6.04 8.99
CA SER A 177 1.16 7.43 9.43
C SER A 177 1.27 8.41 8.27
N GLU A 178 2.31 8.30 7.45
CA GLU A 178 2.52 9.18 6.30
C GLU A 178 1.44 9.00 5.23
N VAL A 179 1.13 7.75 4.86
CA VAL A 179 0.07 7.45 3.89
C VAL A 179 -1.29 7.93 4.38
N GLN A 180 -1.62 7.69 5.64
CA GLN A 180 -2.89 8.13 6.22
C GLN A 180 -2.99 9.65 6.30
N SER A 181 -1.88 10.35 6.58
CA SER A 181 -1.81 11.81 6.56
C SER A 181 -2.10 12.37 5.16
N VAL A 182 -1.51 11.79 4.12
CA VAL A 182 -1.79 12.15 2.71
C VAL A 182 -3.26 11.85 2.39
N ALA A 183 -3.76 10.65 2.70
CA ALA A 183 -5.13 10.24 2.42
C ALA A 183 -6.16 11.13 3.14
N ALA A 184 -5.88 11.56 4.37
CA ALA A 184 -6.76 12.44 5.14
C ALA A 184 -6.91 13.84 4.53
N GLN A 185 -5.95 14.31 3.72
CA GLN A 185 -6.09 15.57 2.98
C GLN A 185 -7.27 15.52 2.00
N VAL A 186 -7.50 14.36 1.37
CA VAL A 186 -8.64 14.15 0.46
C VAL A 186 -9.96 14.21 1.23
N ASN A 187 -10.04 13.56 2.40
CA ASN A 187 -11.22 13.62 3.26
C ASN A 187 -11.54 15.06 3.70
N ARG A 188 -10.51 15.82 4.11
CA ARG A 188 -10.67 17.24 4.45
C ARG A 188 -11.19 18.04 3.27
N ALA A 189 -10.58 17.91 2.09
CA ALA A 189 -11.01 18.62 0.89
C ALA A 189 -12.45 18.25 0.47
N ALA A 190 -12.85 16.98 0.58
CA ALA A 190 -14.19 16.52 0.25
C ALA A 190 -15.25 17.02 1.26
N ASN A 191 -14.94 16.97 2.56
CA ASN A 191 -15.82 17.47 3.61
C ASN A 191 -15.99 18.99 3.57
N GLU A 192 -14.92 19.71 3.24
CA GLU A 192 -15.01 21.13 2.97
C GLU A 192 -15.89 21.41 1.75
N ARG A 193 -15.78 20.63 0.65
CA ARG A 193 -16.66 20.74 -0.54
C ARG A 193 -18.14 20.53 -0.21
N GLY A 194 -18.48 19.63 0.71
CA GLY A 194 -19.85 19.44 1.20
C GLY A 194 -20.41 20.65 1.99
N LYS A 195 -19.54 21.49 2.56
CA LYS A 195 -19.90 22.75 3.22
C LYS A 195 -19.90 23.95 2.26
N ARG A 196 -19.53 23.76 0.99
CA ARG A 196 -19.20 24.81 0.02
C ARG A 196 -20.30 25.09 -1.00
N GLY A 197 -21.45 25.59 -0.52
CA GLY A 197 -22.06 26.77 -1.16
C GLY A 197 -21.11 27.99 -1.15
N PHE A 198 -20.02 27.91 -0.36
CA PHE A 198 -19.05 28.96 -0.06
C PHE A 198 -17.78 29.02 -0.96
N LEU A 199 -17.40 27.97 -1.71
CA LEU A 199 -16.18 27.99 -2.57
C LEU A 199 -16.42 27.74 -4.06
N SER A 200 -17.55 28.15 -4.61
CA SER A 200 -17.70 28.33 -6.06
C SER A 200 -16.67 29.32 -6.68
N LYS A 201 -15.81 29.93 -5.85
CA LYS A 201 -14.76 30.88 -6.25
C LYS A 201 -13.34 30.32 -6.42
N LEU A 202 -13.06 29.06 -6.08
CA LEU A 202 -11.68 28.52 -6.18
C LEU A 202 -11.43 27.58 -7.38
N PHE A 203 -12.47 27.26 -8.17
CA PHE A 203 -12.35 26.51 -9.43
C PHE A 203 -13.05 27.20 -10.61
N ARG A 204 -13.25 28.53 -10.51
CA ARG A 204 -13.58 29.39 -11.66
C ARG A 204 -12.44 30.38 -11.89
N SER A 205 -11.45 29.92 -12.65
CA SER A 205 -10.63 30.70 -13.56
C SER A 205 -9.91 29.72 -14.48
#